data_AF-A0A533TW37-F1
#
_entry.id   AF-A0A533TW37-F1
#
_cell.length_a   1.000
_cell.length_b   1.000
_cell.length_c   1.000
_cell.angle_alpha   90.00
_cell.angle_beta   90.00
_cell.angle_gamma   90.00
#
_symmetry.space_group_name_H-M   'P 1'
#
loop_
_entity.id
_entity.type
_entity.pdbx_description
1 polymer ?
#
loop_
_entity_poly.entity_id
_entity_poly.type
_entity_poly.pdbx_seq_one_letter_code
_entity_poly.pdbx_strand_id
1 'polypeptide(L)'
;MSVTSFRELVPILQTAIGPVILISGLGLLILTMTNRLGRIIDRSRSLLDDLESNPESYVLRINREVAVLWKRARYIRTAILLACMTCFGASILIIMLFLSSLTNIDLPMLLSSVFIFSMLCLSGSLIFFFIDVNLALSALKIEMESHDKKRVILEMKGY
;
A
#
# COMPACT_ATOMS: atom_id res chain seq x y z
N MET A 1 36.73 30.34 7.76
CA MET A 1 36.54 28.91 8.11
C MET A 1 36.44 28.78 9.61
N SER A 2 35.23 28.77 10.16
CA SER A 2 35.00 28.41 11.56
C SER A 2 33.66 27.70 11.60
N VAL A 3 33.74 26.37 11.70
CA VAL A 3 32.72 25.45 12.24
C VAL A 3 31.30 26.01 12.25
N THR A 4 30.47 25.56 11.29
CA THR A 4 29.01 25.50 11.43
C THR A 4 28.71 25.06 12.86
N SER A 5 28.33 26.01 13.71
CA SER A 5 28.28 25.78 15.15
C SER A 5 27.20 24.73 15.41
N PHE A 6 27.41 23.81 16.35
CA PHE A 6 26.38 22.80 16.71
C PHE A 6 24.99 23.42 16.93
N ARG A 7 24.95 24.69 17.39
CA ARG A 7 23.74 25.50 17.55
C ARG A 7 22.95 25.75 16.26
N GLU A 8 23.59 25.82 15.10
CA GLU A 8 22.93 26.02 13.80
C GLU A 8 22.37 24.70 13.24
N LEU A 9 22.98 23.57 13.59
CA LEU A 9 22.52 22.23 13.22
C LEU A 9 21.25 21.80 13.96
N VAL A 10 21.07 22.21 15.21
CA VAL A 10 19.94 21.79 16.05
C VAL A 10 18.56 22.14 15.41
N PRO A 11 18.28 23.38 14.96
CA PRO A 11 17.02 23.72 14.31
C PRO A 11 16.73 22.94 13.02
N ILE A 12 17.77 22.62 12.24
CA ILE A 12 17.64 21.86 10.99
C ILE A 12 17.29 20.41 11.30
N LEU A 13 17.98 19.81 12.27
CA LEU A 13 17.65 18.47 12.77
C LEU A 13 16.20 18.44 13.25
N GLN A 14 15.75 19.43 14.02
CA GLN A 14 14.36 19.53 14.47
C GLN A 14 13.37 19.63 13.30
N THR A 15 13.69 20.40 12.26
CA THR A 15 12.83 20.55 11.07
C THR A 15 12.78 19.26 10.24
N ALA A 16 13.88 18.50 10.20
CA ALA A 16 13.96 17.22 9.50
C ALA A 16 13.21 16.08 10.22
N ILE A 17 12.87 16.22 11.51
CA ILE A 17 12.14 15.19 12.27
C ILE A 17 10.78 14.89 11.62
N GLY A 18 10.07 15.89 11.11
CA GLY A 18 8.74 15.71 10.51
C GLY A 18 8.73 14.69 9.36
N PRO A 19 9.51 14.92 8.28
CA PRO A 19 9.64 13.95 7.18
C PRO A 19 10.17 12.57 7.61
N VAL A 20 11.08 12.50 8.59
CA VAL A 20 11.63 11.22 9.09
C VAL A 20 10.56 10.38 9.79
N ILE A 21 9.73 11.01 10.63
CA ILE A 21 8.60 10.33 11.28
C ILE A 21 7.63 9.79 10.22
N LEU A 22 7.35 10.56 9.17
CA LEU A 22 6.49 10.15 8.08
C LEU A 22 7.04 8.93 7.32
N ILE A 23 8.35 8.89 7.05
CA ILE A 23 9.01 7.72 6.43
C ILE A 23 8.85 6.47 7.31
N SER A 24 8.99 6.61 8.63
CA SER A 24 8.79 5.50 9.57
C SER A 24 7.36 4.95 9.49
N GLY A 25 6.36 5.83 9.53
CA GLY A 25 4.95 5.45 9.39
C GLY A 25 4.63 4.81 8.03
N LEU A 26 5.22 5.33 6.95
CA LEU A 26 5.13 4.74 5.61
C LEU A 26 5.72 3.33 5.54
N GLY A 27 6.81 3.06 6.24
CA GLY A 27 7.40 1.73 6.33
C GLY A 27 6.40 0.68 6.84
N LEU A 28 5.62 1.02 7.87
CA LEU A 28 4.57 0.15 8.42
C LEU A 28 3.42 -0.06 7.42
N LEU A 29 3.02 1.00 6.71
CA LEU A 29 1.98 0.91 5.67
C LEU A 29 2.43 0.02 4.50
N ILE A 30 3.65 0.22 4.00
CA ILE A 30 4.23 -0.59 2.91
C ILE A 30 4.34 -2.05 3.35
N LEU A 31 4.80 -2.32 4.58
CA LEU A 31 4.88 -3.67 5.11
C LEU A 31 3.50 -4.35 5.14
N THR A 32 2.48 -3.62 5.62
CA THR A 32 1.10 -4.12 5.67
C THR A 32 0.56 -4.45 4.26
N MET A 33 0.77 -3.56 3.30
CA MET A 33 0.38 -3.77 1.90
C MET A 33 1.13 -4.94 1.26
N THR A 34 2.42 -5.06 1.53
CA THR A 34 3.28 -6.14 0.99
C THR A 34 2.84 -7.50 1.53
N ASN A 35 2.60 -7.62 2.84
CA ASN A 35 2.07 -8.83 3.46
C ASN A 35 0.70 -9.23 2.89
N ARG A 36 -0.10 -8.24 2.51
CA ARG A 36 -1.41 -8.46 1.93
C ARG A 36 -1.31 -8.92 0.47
N LEU A 37 -0.40 -8.34 -0.31
CA LEU A 37 -0.08 -8.78 -1.67
C LEU A 37 0.43 -10.22 -1.68
N GLY A 38 1.34 -10.58 -0.77
CA GLY A 38 1.85 -11.94 -0.60
C GLY A 38 0.70 -12.95 -0.43
N ARG A 39 -0.21 -12.70 0.50
CA ARG A 39 -1.41 -13.54 0.71
C ARG A 39 -2.29 -13.70 -0.54
N ILE A 40 -2.43 -12.65 -1.36
CA ILE A 40 -3.19 -12.73 -2.62
C ILE A 40 -2.47 -13.60 -3.65
N ILE A 41 -1.13 -13.46 -3.75
CA ILE A 41 -0.30 -14.27 -4.67
C ILE A 41 -0.33 -15.74 -4.24
N ASP A 42 -0.14 -16.02 -2.94
CA ASP A 42 -0.14 -17.38 -2.40
C ASP A 42 -1.51 -18.06 -2.62
N ARG A 43 -2.62 -17.36 -2.36
CA ARG A 43 -3.97 -17.88 -2.66
C ARG A 43 -4.18 -18.11 -4.15
N SER A 44 -3.66 -17.24 -5.01
CA SER A 44 -3.75 -17.42 -6.47
C SER A 44 -2.99 -18.65 -6.93
N ARG A 45 -1.82 -18.94 -6.34
CA ARG A 45 -1.02 -20.14 -6.63
C ARG A 45 -1.73 -21.41 -6.18
N SER A 46 -2.22 -21.45 -4.94
CA SER A 46 -2.99 -22.60 -4.43
C SER A 46 -4.21 -22.92 -5.30
N LEU A 47 -4.93 -21.90 -5.79
CA LEU A 47 -6.07 -22.10 -6.68
C LEU A 47 -5.66 -22.65 -8.06
N LEU A 48 -4.47 -22.29 -8.56
CA LEU A 48 -3.94 -22.82 -9.82
C LEU A 48 -3.50 -24.28 -9.66
N ASP A 49 -2.89 -24.64 -8.53
CA ASP A 49 -2.50 -26.03 -8.22
C ASP A 49 -3.74 -26.94 -8.10
N ASP A 50 -4.83 -26.45 -7.50
CA ASP A 50 -6.11 -27.18 -7.41
C ASP A 50 -6.78 -27.40 -8.78
N LEU A 51 -6.46 -26.54 -9.77
CA LEU A 51 -6.97 -26.59 -11.13
C LEU A 51 -6.42 -27.80 -11.90
N GLU A 52 -5.14 -28.16 -11.67
CA GLU A 52 -4.51 -29.32 -12.32
C GLU A 52 -5.14 -30.65 -11.87
N SER A 53 -5.86 -30.67 -10.75
CA SER A 53 -6.38 -31.90 -10.12
C SER A 53 -7.88 -32.15 -10.32
N ASN A 54 -8.65 -31.28 -11.00
CA ASN A 54 -10.13 -31.32 -10.99
C ASN A 54 -10.81 -31.12 -12.38
N PRO A 55 -12.05 -31.62 -12.58
CA PRO A 55 -12.76 -31.62 -13.88
C PRO A 55 -13.21 -30.23 -14.38
N GLU A 56 -13.44 -30.11 -15.70
CA GLU A 56 -13.69 -28.87 -16.46
C GLU A 56 -14.74 -27.89 -15.89
N SER A 57 -15.78 -28.38 -15.21
CA SER A 57 -16.81 -27.50 -14.60
C SER A 57 -16.29 -26.69 -13.40
N TYR A 58 -15.26 -27.18 -12.72
CA TYR A 58 -14.57 -26.48 -11.63
C TYR A 58 -13.59 -25.41 -12.17
N VAL A 59 -13.05 -25.64 -13.37
CA VAL A 59 -12.06 -24.77 -14.03
C VAL A 59 -12.61 -23.38 -14.31
N LEU A 60 -13.88 -23.28 -14.75
CA LEU A 60 -14.50 -21.98 -15.04
C LEU A 60 -14.70 -21.13 -13.78
N ARG A 61 -15.00 -21.77 -12.64
CA ARG A 61 -15.21 -21.09 -11.36
C ARG A 61 -13.90 -20.58 -10.77
N ILE A 62 -12.85 -21.41 -10.80
CA ILE A 62 -11.51 -21.04 -10.32
C ILE A 62 -10.91 -19.91 -11.17
N ASN A 63 -11.01 -19.98 -12.51
CA ASN A 63 -10.53 -18.90 -13.38
C ASN A 63 -11.18 -17.55 -13.06
N ARG A 64 -12.46 -17.53 -12.69
CA ARG A 64 -13.16 -16.31 -12.29
C ARG A 64 -12.65 -15.75 -10.96
N GLU A 65 -12.32 -16.62 -10.00
CA GLU A 65 -11.77 -16.23 -8.70
C GLU A 65 -10.34 -15.69 -8.83
N VAL A 66 -9.50 -16.36 -9.64
CA VAL A 66 -8.13 -15.91 -9.96
C VAL A 66 -8.14 -14.55 -10.66
N ALA A 67 -9.09 -14.29 -11.56
CA ALA A 67 -9.23 -12.98 -12.22
C ALA A 67 -9.57 -11.86 -11.22
N VAL A 68 -10.39 -12.13 -10.21
CA VAL A 68 -10.71 -11.17 -9.14
C VAL A 68 -9.47 -10.92 -8.25
N LEU A 69 -8.74 -11.97 -7.89
CA LEU A 69 -7.49 -11.86 -7.12
C LEU A 69 -6.44 -11.03 -7.87
N TRP A 70 -6.28 -11.22 -9.18
CA TRP A 70 -5.39 -10.42 -10.02
C TRP A 70 -5.76 -8.94 -10.07
N LYS A 71 -7.06 -8.63 -10.16
CA LYS A 71 -7.53 -7.23 -10.13
C LYS A 71 -7.18 -6.56 -8.79
N ARG A 72 -7.33 -7.28 -7.68
CA ARG A 72 -6.96 -6.81 -6.34
C ARG A 72 -5.45 -6.62 -6.18
N ALA A 73 -4.65 -7.57 -6.69
CA ALA A 73 -3.19 -7.46 -6.71
C ALA A 73 -2.72 -6.19 -7.44
N ARG A 74 -3.40 -5.80 -8.53
CA ARG A 74 -3.09 -4.55 -9.25
C ARG A 74 -3.34 -3.31 -8.39
N TYR A 75 -4.45 -3.24 -7.66
CA TYR A 75 -4.74 -2.11 -6.77
C TYR A 75 -3.72 -1.99 -5.63
N ILE A 76 -3.36 -3.11 -4.97
CA ILE A 76 -2.33 -3.09 -3.93
C ILE A 76 -0.99 -2.66 -4.52
N ARG A 77 -0.60 -3.21 -5.67
CA ARG A 77 0.65 -2.84 -6.33
C ARG A 77 0.71 -1.34 -6.61
N THR A 78 -0.37 -0.75 -7.12
CA THR A 78 -0.45 0.70 -7.33
C THR A 78 -0.36 1.46 -6.01
N ALA A 79 -1.04 1.02 -4.94
CA ALA A 79 -0.93 1.64 -3.62
C ALA A 79 0.52 1.64 -3.10
N ILE A 80 1.23 0.50 -3.23
CA ILE A 80 2.64 0.38 -2.83
C ILE A 80 3.52 1.33 -3.64
N LEU A 81 3.34 1.39 -4.96
CA LEU A 81 4.12 2.29 -5.82
C LEU A 81 3.94 3.77 -5.41
N LEU A 82 2.71 4.21 -5.13
CA LEU A 82 2.46 5.57 -4.66
C LEU A 82 3.06 5.82 -3.25
N ALA A 83 3.04 4.83 -2.36
CA ALA A 83 3.69 4.93 -1.05
C ALA A 83 5.22 5.06 -1.20
N CYS A 84 5.84 4.27 -2.08
CA CYS A 84 7.26 4.38 -2.41
C CYS A 84 7.62 5.76 -2.97
N MET A 85 6.79 6.32 -3.87
CA MET A 85 6.98 7.69 -4.39
C MET A 85 6.93 8.74 -3.28
N THR A 86 6.06 8.55 -2.29
CA THR A 86 5.99 9.41 -1.10
C THR A 86 7.27 9.31 -0.26
N CYS A 87 7.75 8.09 0.01
CA CYS A 87 9.02 7.88 0.70
C CYS A 87 10.18 8.56 -0.04
N PHE A 88 10.23 8.42 -1.36
CA PHE A 88 11.26 9.04 -2.19
C PHE A 88 11.21 10.57 -2.09
N GLY A 89 10.02 11.17 -2.18
CA GLY A 89 9.83 12.60 -2.00
C GLY A 89 10.19 13.09 -0.60
N ALA A 90 9.85 12.34 0.45
CA ALA A 90 10.25 12.64 1.83
C ALA A 90 11.77 12.59 2.03
N SER A 91 12.45 11.60 1.42
CA SER A 91 13.93 11.53 1.43
C SER A 91 14.55 12.73 0.72
N ILE A 92 14.00 13.14 -0.42
CA ILE A 92 14.46 14.34 -1.14
C ILE A 92 14.28 15.60 -0.27
N LEU A 93 13.15 15.74 0.43
CA LEU A 93 12.92 16.88 1.32
C LEU A 93 13.96 16.97 2.44
N ILE A 94 14.33 15.83 3.03
CA ILE A 94 15.38 15.81 4.06
C ILE A 94 16.70 16.28 3.46
N ILE A 95 17.08 15.78 2.29
CA ILE A 95 18.30 16.21 1.58
C ILE A 95 18.25 17.72 1.29
N MET A 96 17.13 18.23 0.78
CA MET A 96 16.95 19.64 0.47
C MET A 96 17.02 20.54 1.70
N LEU A 97 16.44 20.13 2.83
CA LEU A 97 16.52 20.88 4.10
C LEU A 97 17.98 21.04 4.57
N PHE A 98 18.76 19.97 4.49
CA PHE A 98 20.19 20.03 4.82
C PHE A 98 20.99 20.86 3.82
N LEU A 99 20.74 20.69 2.51
CA LEU A 99 21.43 21.46 1.47
C LEU A 99 21.16 22.96 1.58
N SER A 100 19.90 23.34 1.81
CA SER A 100 19.47 24.73 1.95
C SER A 100 20.23 25.42 3.09
N SER A 101 20.38 24.74 4.23
CA SER A 101 21.18 25.27 5.33
C SER A 101 22.69 25.35 5.03
N LEU A 102 23.28 24.32 4.41
CA LEU A 102 24.72 24.32 4.13
C LEU A 102 25.13 25.39 3.11
N THR A 103 24.25 25.69 2.17
CA THR A 103 24.52 26.62 1.07
C THR A 103 23.96 28.03 1.30
N ASN A 104 23.19 28.26 2.37
CA ASN A 104 22.39 29.47 2.61
C ASN A 104 21.49 29.84 1.40
N ILE A 105 21.04 28.82 0.65
CA ILE A 105 20.14 29.00 -0.48
C ILE A 105 18.73 28.68 0.01
N ASP A 106 17.89 29.71 0.08
CA ASP A 106 16.48 29.57 0.42
C ASP A 106 15.66 29.26 -0.85
N LEU A 107 15.21 28.01 -0.97
CA LEU A 107 14.31 27.55 -2.05
C LEU A 107 12.95 27.10 -1.50
N PRO A 108 12.22 27.96 -0.76
CA PRO A 108 10.97 27.57 -0.11
C PRO A 108 9.93 27.03 -1.09
N MET A 109 9.87 27.59 -2.31
CA MET A 109 8.93 27.15 -3.33
C MET A 109 9.21 25.72 -3.82
N LEU A 110 10.49 25.31 -3.90
CA LEU A 110 10.87 23.96 -4.29
C LEU A 110 10.53 22.95 -3.19
N LEU A 111 10.87 23.28 -1.93
CA LEU A 111 10.52 22.48 -0.75
C LEU A 111 9.00 22.28 -0.64
N SER A 112 8.21 23.35 -0.75
CA SER A 112 6.75 23.27 -0.72
C SER A 112 6.20 22.43 -1.88
N SER A 113 6.73 22.58 -3.09
CA SER A 113 6.27 21.80 -4.26
C SER A 113 6.52 20.30 -4.08
N VAL A 114 7.71 19.90 -3.63
CA VAL A 114 8.05 18.48 -3.39
C VAL A 114 7.20 17.91 -2.25
N PHE A 115 6.95 18.70 -1.20
CA PHE A 115 6.10 18.29 -0.09
C PHE A 115 4.65 18.06 -0.50
N ILE A 116 4.05 19.01 -1.23
CA ILE A 116 2.68 18.87 -1.74
C ILE A 116 2.58 17.66 -2.67
N PHE A 117 3.52 17.49 -3.59
CA PHE A 117 3.55 16.34 -4.48
C PHE A 117 3.63 15.01 -3.70
N SER A 118 4.49 14.94 -2.69
CA SER A 118 4.61 13.76 -1.82
C SER A 118 3.30 13.47 -1.08
N MET A 119 2.65 14.52 -0.54
CA MET A 119 1.35 14.37 0.13
C MET A 119 0.25 13.90 -0.81
N LEU A 120 0.23 14.36 -2.07
CA LEU A 120 -0.71 13.87 -3.07
C LEU A 120 -0.48 12.38 -3.41
N CYS A 121 0.78 11.96 -3.53
CA CYS A 121 1.11 10.54 -3.69
C CYS A 121 0.65 9.71 -2.48
N LEU A 122 0.84 10.22 -1.26
CA LEU A 122 0.41 9.55 -0.03
C LEU A 122 -1.11 9.37 0.00
N SER A 123 -1.86 10.45 -0.26
CA SER A 123 -3.32 10.40 -0.32
C SER A 123 -3.80 9.42 -1.39
N GLY A 124 -3.18 9.41 -2.57
CA GLY A 124 -3.49 8.44 -3.62
C GLY A 124 -3.23 7.00 -3.16
N SER A 125 -2.10 6.73 -2.50
CA SER A 125 -1.77 5.41 -1.96
C SER A 125 -2.83 4.92 -0.96
N LEU A 126 -3.24 5.79 -0.04
CA LEU A 126 -4.29 5.51 0.95
C LEU A 126 -5.65 5.24 0.30
N ILE A 127 -6.02 5.97 -0.76
CA ILE A 127 -7.27 5.73 -1.50
C ILE A 127 -7.25 4.34 -2.14
N PHE A 128 -6.17 3.96 -2.82
CA PHE A 128 -6.05 2.63 -3.41
C PHE A 128 -6.06 1.53 -2.35
N PHE A 129 -5.41 1.76 -1.21
CA PHE A 129 -5.45 0.85 -0.07
C PHE A 129 -6.88 0.67 0.45
N PHE A 130 -7.59 1.78 0.65
CA PHE A 130 -8.96 1.80 1.15
C PHE A 130 -9.90 1.06 0.20
N ILE A 131 -9.79 1.29 -1.10
CA ILE A 131 -10.56 0.56 -2.13
C ILE A 131 -10.30 -0.94 -1.99
N ASP A 132 -9.03 -1.36 -1.93
CA ASP A 132 -8.72 -2.77 -1.81
C ASP A 132 -9.24 -3.37 -0.49
N VAL A 133 -9.16 -2.66 0.66
CA VAL A 133 -9.79 -3.11 1.93
C VAL A 133 -11.30 -3.34 1.75
N ASN A 134 -12.02 -2.40 1.16
CA ASN A 134 -13.47 -2.52 0.94
C ASN A 134 -13.82 -3.68 -0.01
N LEU A 135 -13.01 -3.91 -1.05
CA LEU A 135 -13.16 -5.06 -1.93
C LEU A 135 -12.95 -6.38 -1.19
N ALA A 136 -12.00 -6.43 -0.23
CA ALA A 136 -11.79 -7.61 0.61
C ALA A 136 -13.02 -7.96 1.44
N LEU A 137 -13.61 -6.96 2.10
CA LEU A 137 -14.80 -7.14 2.93
C LEU A 137 -16.01 -7.53 2.09
N SER A 138 -16.17 -6.89 0.92
CA SER A 138 -17.29 -7.20 0.03
C SER A 138 -17.22 -8.63 -0.51
N ALA A 139 -16.02 -9.10 -0.88
CA ALA A 139 -15.82 -10.47 -1.32
C ALA A 139 -16.13 -11.48 -0.19
N LEU A 140 -15.67 -11.19 1.04
CA LEU A 140 -15.97 -12.03 2.21
C LEU A 140 -17.47 -12.10 2.50
N LYS A 141 -18.18 -10.96 2.40
CA LYS A 141 -19.64 -10.92 2.61
C LYS A 141 -20.38 -11.80 1.60
N ILE A 142 -19.99 -11.75 0.34
CA ILE A 142 -20.57 -12.59 -0.72
C ILE A 142 -20.28 -14.08 -0.47
N GLU A 143 -19.06 -14.41 -0.05
CA GLU A 143 -18.66 -15.78 0.28
C GLU A 143 -19.48 -16.32 1.46
N MET A 144 -19.68 -15.52 2.51
CA MET A 144 -20.53 -15.87 3.66
C MET A 144 -22.00 -16.07 3.27
N GLU A 145 -22.61 -15.16 2.50
CA GLU A 145 -24.00 -15.30 2.03
C GLU A 145 -24.18 -16.54 1.13
N SER A 146 -23.16 -16.89 0.33
CA SER A 146 -23.20 -18.09 -0.50
C SER A 146 -23.11 -19.39 0.33
N HIS A 147 -22.30 -19.38 1.40
CA HIS A 147 -22.18 -20.50 2.33
C HIS A 147 -23.46 -20.69 3.16
N ASP A 148 -24.07 -19.61 3.58
CA ASP A 148 -25.32 -19.62 4.37
C ASP A 148 -26.49 -20.17 3.53
N LYS A 149 -26.64 -19.70 2.29
CA LYS A 149 -27.60 -20.29 1.33
C LYS A 149 -27.35 -21.79 1.10
N LYS A 150 -26.09 -22.21 0.98
CA LYS A 150 -25.75 -23.63 0.77
C LYS A 150 -26.11 -24.48 2.00
N ARG A 151 -25.93 -23.93 3.21
CA ARG A 151 -26.30 -24.59 4.48
C ARG A 151 -27.81 -24.77 4.60
N VAL A 152 -28.59 -23.71 4.31
CA VAL A 152 -30.06 -23.75 4.32
C VAL A 152 -30.61 -24.75 3.30
N ILE A 153 -30.00 -24.84 2.10
CA ILE A 153 -30.42 -25.81 1.07
C ILE A 153 -30.13 -27.26 1.51
N LEU A 154 -29.02 -27.50 2.22
CA LEU A 154 -28.68 -28.83 2.74
C LEU A 154 -29.63 -29.24 3.88
N GLU A 155 -29.93 -28.32 4.80
CA GLU A 155 -30.91 -28.55 5.89
C GLU A 155 -32.33 -28.77 5.34
N MET A 156 -32.75 -28.04 4.29
CA MET A 156 -34.04 -28.26 3.61
C MET A 156 -34.11 -29.59 2.83
N LYS A 157 -32.98 -30.14 2.41
CA LYS A 157 -32.91 -31.43 1.70
C LYS A 157 -32.81 -32.64 2.62
N GLY A 158 -32.80 -32.46 3.94
CA GLY A 158 -32.83 -33.56 4.91
C GLY A 158 -31.60 -34.48 4.86
N TYR A 159 -30.42 -33.89 4.63
CA TYR A 159 -29.12 -34.55 4.81
C TYR A 159 -28.49 -34.18 6.15
#